data_AF-A0A351FE77-F1
#
_entry.id   AF-A0A351FE77-F1
#
_cell.length_a   1.000
_cell.length_b   1.000
_cell.length_c   1.000
_cell.angle_alpha   90.00
_cell.angle_beta   90.00
_cell.angle_gamma   90.00
#
_symmetry.space_group_name_H-M   'P 1'
#
loop_
_entity.id
_entity.type
_entity.pdbx_description
1 polymer ?
#
loop_
_entity_poly.entity_id
_entity_poly.type
_entity_poly.pdbx_seq_one_letter_code
_entity_poly.pdbx_strand_id
1 'polypeptide(L)'
;MNTFCALASLCLFLGTILHADRYAARFAPPPGKILIFAGQDNESTGGTLRHRDGYVDNVGIPGGITHYVYFAEGWTNKYGRTFATGKVDGLNSETEWAAGPMNQKAYLDSPTLDRCVMHLSISMEGNSEDKVADGSYDHLIRELVDFVRDHPEHPFLIRIG
;
A
#
# COMPACT_ATOMS: atom_id res chain seq x y z
N MET A 1 30.62 21.82 46.45
CA MET A 1 30.70 20.84 45.35
C MET A 1 29.31 20.23 45.16
N ASN A 2 28.60 20.58 44.07
CA ASN A 2 27.63 19.71 43.37
C ASN A 2 26.79 20.44 42.31
N THR A 3 27.04 21.72 42.05
CA THR A 3 26.45 22.44 40.89
C THR A 3 26.97 21.94 39.53
N PHE A 4 28.13 21.27 39.49
CA PHE A 4 28.69 20.70 38.25
C PHE A 4 28.00 19.40 37.80
N CYS A 5 27.31 18.68 38.69
CA CYS A 5 26.68 17.40 38.35
C CYS A 5 25.31 17.57 37.67
N ALA A 6 24.62 18.68 37.93
CA ALA A 6 23.31 18.96 37.35
C ALA A 6 23.39 19.42 35.87
N LEU A 7 24.45 20.13 35.48
CA LEU A 7 24.63 20.56 34.08
C LEU A 7 24.95 19.40 33.14
N ALA A 8 25.71 18.40 33.59
CA ALA A 8 26.06 17.24 32.76
C ALA A 8 24.84 16.37 32.43
N SER A 9 23.91 16.18 33.38
CA SER A 9 22.66 15.47 33.13
C SER A 9 21.74 16.24 32.18
N LEU A 10 21.69 17.58 32.23
CA LEU A 10 20.85 18.37 31.34
C LEU A 10 21.32 18.29 29.87
N CYS A 11 22.65 18.21 29.63
CA CYS A 11 23.19 18.03 28.28
C CYS A 11 22.91 16.64 27.69
N LEU A 12 22.86 15.58 28.51
CA LEU A 12 22.48 14.23 28.05
C LEU A 12 20.99 14.12 27.72
N PHE A 13 20.11 14.84 28.43
CA PHE A 13 18.68 14.88 28.10
C PHE A 13 18.36 15.75 26.87
N LEU A 14 19.21 16.74 26.54
CA LEU A 14 19.09 17.49 25.28
C LEU A 14 19.63 16.72 24.06
N GLY A 15 20.60 15.82 24.23
CA GLY A 15 21.17 15.04 23.14
C GLY A 15 20.21 14.01 22.52
N THR A 16 19.17 13.62 23.26
CA THR A 16 18.07 12.77 22.77
C THR A 16 16.93 13.55 22.13
N ILE A 17 16.99 14.88 22.09
CA ILE A 17 16.03 15.69 21.34
C ILE A 17 16.36 15.50 19.86
N LEU A 18 15.68 14.52 19.27
CA LEU A 18 15.22 14.52 17.88
C LEU A 18 16.26 15.03 16.88
N HIS A 19 17.20 14.17 16.51
CA HIS A 19 17.67 14.20 15.13
C HIS A 19 16.47 13.81 14.24
N ALA A 20 15.63 14.79 13.93
CA ALA A 20 14.71 14.70 12.81
C ALA A 20 15.58 14.52 11.57
N ASP A 21 15.51 13.33 10.96
CA ASP A 21 16.24 13.06 9.74
C ASP A 21 15.76 14.08 8.68
N ARG A 22 16.68 14.94 8.23
CA ARG A 22 16.37 15.99 7.24
C ARG A 22 15.91 15.41 5.90
N TYR A 23 16.03 14.09 5.72
CA TYR A 23 15.59 13.35 4.55
C TYR A 23 14.44 12.37 4.84
N ALA A 24 13.80 12.44 6.02
CA ALA A 24 12.64 11.61 6.31
C ALA A 24 11.55 11.84 5.26
N ALA A 25 11.17 10.80 4.52
CA ALA A 25 10.04 10.85 3.61
C ALA A 25 8.78 11.24 4.41
N ARG A 26 7.85 11.97 3.77
CA ARG A 26 6.62 12.49 4.41
C ARG A 26 5.84 11.43 5.21
N PHE A 27 5.94 10.16 4.81
CA PHE A 27 5.24 9.03 5.41
C PHE A 27 6.14 8.07 6.20
N ALA A 28 7.40 8.43 6.44
CA ALA A 28 8.29 7.63 7.28
C ALA A 28 7.81 7.68 8.74
N PRO A 29 7.76 6.54 9.45
CA PRO A 29 7.40 6.54 10.86
C PRO A 29 8.44 7.30 11.69
N PRO A 30 8.06 7.88 12.84
CA PRO A 30 9.02 8.49 13.76
C PRO A 30 10.12 7.52 14.19
N PRO A 31 11.31 8.01 14.59
CA PRO A 31 12.38 7.16 15.09
C PRO A 31 11.92 6.18 16.17
N GLY A 32 12.32 4.91 16.04
CA GLY A 32 11.93 3.84 16.97
C GLY A 32 10.49 3.31 16.81
N LYS A 33 9.76 3.77 15.79
CA LYS A 33 8.44 3.23 15.41
C LYS A 33 8.55 2.46 14.10
N ILE A 34 7.70 1.44 13.95
CA ILE A 34 7.57 0.63 12.74
C ILE A 34 6.13 0.71 12.24
N LEU A 35 5.96 0.67 10.92
CA LEU A 35 4.66 0.56 10.28
C LEU A 35 4.50 -0.87 9.76
N ILE A 36 3.48 -1.58 10.23
CA ILE A 36 3.19 -2.96 9.85
C ILE A 36 2.12 -2.94 8.76
N PHE A 37 2.37 -3.65 7.67
CA PHE A 37 1.42 -3.87 6.59
C PHE A 37 0.99 -5.33 6.54
N ALA A 38 -0.29 -5.60 6.32
CA ALA A 38 -0.81 -6.94 6.00
C ALA A 38 -1.22 -7.01 4.53
N GLY A 39 -1.16 -8.19 3.92
CA GLY A 39 -1.47 -8.36 2.51
C GLY A 39 -1.33 -9.83 2.05
N GLN A 40 -1.54 -10.14 0.78
CA GLN A 40 -1.72 -9.19 -0.33
C GLN A 40 -3.07 -9.27 -1.06
N ASP A 41 -3.89 -10.27 -0.74
CA ASP A 41 -5.23 -10.50 -1.30
C ASP A 41 -6.32 -10.23 -0.24
N ASN A 42 -7.56 -9.97 -0.69
CA ASN A 42 -8.66 -9.59 0.19
C ASN A 42 -9.07 -10.69 1.17
N GLU A 43 -8.92 -11.97 0.80
CA GLU A 43 -9.34 -13.09 1.64
C GLU A 43 -8.36 -13.29 2.80
N SER A 44 -7.07 -13.42 2.51
CA SER A 44 -6.04 -13.59 3.55
C SER A 44 -5.93 -12.37 4.46
N THR A 45 -6.13 -11.17 3.90
CA THR A 45 -6.07 -9.91 4.66
C THR A 45 -7.31 -9.75 5.54
N GLY A 46 -8.50 -10.05 5.02
CA GLY A 46 -9.75 -9.87 5.74
C GLY A 46 -10.11 -8.40 5.97
N GLY A 47 -11.03 -8.14 6.90
CA GLY A 47 -11.47 -6.80 7.26
C GLY A 47 -12.23 -6.03 6.17
N THR A 48 -12.59 -6.66 5.05
CA THR A 48 -13.45 -6.06 4.01
C THR A 48 -14.91 -6.40 4.26
N LEU A 49 -15.83 -5.83 3.47
CA LEU A 49 -17.25 -6.18 3.59
C LEU A 49 -17.52 -7.66 3.33
N ARG A 50 -16.77 -8.27 2.40
CA ARG A 50 -16.94 -9.64 1.92
C ARG A 50 -16.05 -10.65 2.65
N HIS A 51 -14.81 -10.29 2.95
CA HIS A 51 -13.84 -11.17 3.61
C HIS A 51 -13.63 -10.69 5.04
N ARG A 52 -14.06 -11.53 6.00
CA ARG A 52 -14.17 -11.20 7.44
C ARG A 52 -13.60 -12.29 8.35
N ASP A 53 -12.63 -13.05 7.83
CA ASP A 53 -11.94 -14.11 8.57
C ASP A 53 -10.44 -14.15 8.21
N GLY A 54 -9.85 -12.97 7.94
CA GLY A 54 -8.45 -12.84 7.58
C GLY A 54 -7.57 -12.36 8.74
N TYR A 55 -6.37 -11.86 8.40
CA TYR A 55 -5.44 -11.25 9.35
C TYR A 55 -6.10 -10.16 10.22
N VAL A 56 -6.86 -9.26 9.60
CA VAL A 56 -7.50 -8.14 10.30
C VAL A 56 -8.48 -8.64 11.37
N ASP A 57 -9.20 -9.71 11.06
CA ASP A 57 -10.27 -10.26 11.90
C ASP A 57 -9.71 -11.11 13.05
N ASN A 58 -8.56 -11.76 12.85
CA ASN A 58 -7.97 -12.71 13.79
C ASN A 58 -6.76 -12.15 14.58
N VAL A 59 -6.05 -11.14 14.05
CA VAL A 59 -4.82 -10.57 14.64
C VAL A 59 -5.03 -9.11 15.04
N GLY A 60 -5.68 -8.32 14.18
CA GLY A 60 -5.99 -6.92 14.42
C GLY A 60 -5.67 -6.03 13.23
N ILE A 61 -6.08 -4.76 13.33
CA ILE A 61 -5.97 -3.78 12.24
C ILE A 61 -4.49 -3.34 12.10
N PRO A 62 -3.83 -3.58 10.94
CA PRO A 62 -2.46 -3.15 10.70
C PRO A 62 -2.38 -1.63 10.48
N GLY A 63 -1.16 -1.09 10.39
CA GLY A 63 -0.95 0.30 10.02
C GLY A 63 -1.19 0.57 8.53
N GLY A 64 -1.14 -0.47 7.71
CA GLY A 64 -1.48 -0.39 6.30
C GLY A 64 -1.79 -1.74 5.66
N ILE A 65 -2.28 -1.68 4.42
CA ILE A 65 -2.65 -2.84 3.62
C ILE A 65 -1.80 -2.86 2.36
N THR A 66 -1.23 -4.02 2.03
CA THR A 66 -0.53 -4.25 0.76
C THR A 66 -1.49 -4.91 -0.22
N HIS A 67 -1.52 -4.40 -1.45
CA HIS A 67 -2.37 -4.90 -2.52
C HIS A 67 -1.65 -4.81 -3.86
N TYR A 68 -2.05 -5.65 -4.83
CA TYR A 68 -1.54 -5.58 -6.21
C TYR A 68 -2.63 -5.20 -7.18
N VAL A 69 -2.24 -4.37 -8.14
CA VAL A 69 -2.96 -4.08 -9.37
C VAL A 69 -2.09 -4.38 -10.57
N TYR A 70 -2.71 -4.62 -11.72
CA TYR A 70 -2.00 -5.12 -12.89
C TYR A 70 -2.19 -4.22 -14.10
N PHE A 71 -1.08 -3.85 -14.72
CA PHE A 71 -1.00 -3.23 -16.03
C PHE A 71 -0.57 -4.29 -17.04
N ALA A 72 -1.43 -5.28 -17.29
CA ALA A 72 -1.11 -6.43 -18.14
C ALA A 72 -2.28 -6.83 -19.05
N GLU A 73 -3.12 -5.86 -19.44
CA GLU A 73 -4.39 -6.12 -20.13
C GLU A 73 -4.25 -7.07 -21.34
N GLY A 74 -5.14 -8.07 -21.39
CA GLY A 74 -5.21 -9.05 -22.47
C GLY A 74 -4.14 -10.13 -22.44
N TRP A 75 -3.13 -10.05 -21.56
CA TRP A 75 -2.17 -11.13 -21.38
C TRP A 75 -2.79 -12.29 -20.58
N THR A 76 -2.34 -13.52 -20.84
CA THR A 76 -2.76 -14.72 -20.09
C THR A 76 -1.58 -15.29 -19.33
N ASN A 77 -1.71 -15.42 -18.01
CA ASN A 77 -0.66 -15.99 -17.18
C ASN A 77 -0.54 -17.52 -17.31
N LYS A 78 0.51 -18.10 -16.74
CA LYS A 78 0.77 -19.54 -16.76
C LYS A 78 -0.30 -20.40 -16.08
N TYR A 79 -1.21 -19.78 -15.32
CA TYR A 79 -2.32 -20.44 -14.64
C TYR A 79 -3.64 -20.34 -15.44
N GLY A 80 -3.59 -19.81 -16.66
CA GLY A 80 -4.76 -19.72 -17.54
C GLY A 80 -5.71 -18.57 -17.19
N ARG A 81 -5.25 -17.55 -16.48
CA ARG A 81 -6.02 -16.35 -16.15
C ARG A 81 -5.66 -15.23 -17.13
N THR A 82 -6.65 -14.60 -17.75
CA THR A 82 -6.47 -13.49 -18.69
C THR A 82 -6.85 -12.15 -18.07
N PHE A 83 -5.90 -11.21 -18.03
CA PHE A 83 -6.10 -9.87 -17.48
C PHE A 83 -7.13 -9.08 -18.28
N ALA A 84 -8.00 -8.37 -17.56
CA ALA A 84 -9.04 -7.53 -18.11
C ALA A 84 -8.47 -6.44 -19.01
N THR A 85 -9.21 -6.12 -20.08
CA THR A 85 -8.82 -5.09 -21.04
C THR A 85 -9.52 -3.76 -20.76
N GLY A 86 -8.80 -2.66 -20.93
CA GLY A 86 -9.32 -1.31 -20.82
C GLY A 86 -9.55 -0.83 -19.39
N LYS A 87 -9.03 -1.56 -18.39
CA LYS A 87 -9.11 -1.17 -16.98
C LYS A 87 -7.94 -1.72 -16.15
N VAL A 88 -7.63 -1.06 -15.04
CA VAL A 88 -6.61 -1.51 -14.08
C VAL A 88 -7.14 -2.72 -13.32
N ASP A 89 -6.51 -3.87 -13.52
CA ASP A 89 -7.01 -5.10 -12.93
C ASP A 89 -6.78 -5.15 -11.42
N GLY A 90 -7.81 -5.56 -10.68
CA GLY A 90 -7.80 -5.58 -9.22
C GLY A 90 -7.92 -4.22 -8.52
N LEU A 91 -8.17 -3.13 -9.25
CA LEU A 91 -8.35 -1.79 -8.68
C LEU A 91 -9.79 -1.55 -8.21
N ASN A 92 -10.72 -1.47 -9.16
CA ASN A 92 -12.13 -1.13 -8.94
C ASN A 92 -13.05 -2.35 -8.79
N SER A 93 -12.58 -3.53 -9.20
CA SER A 93 -13.35 -4.77 -9.20
C SER A 93 -12.48 -5.94 -8.79
N GLU A 94 -13.09 -6.92 -8.14
CA GLU A 94 -12.43 -8.17 -7.77
C GLU A 94 -11.92 -8.93 -8.99
N THR A 95 -10.73 -9.49 -8.82
CA THR A 95 -10.04 -10.32 -9.80
C THR A 95 -9.24 -11.41 -9.09
N GLU A 96 -8.81 -12.46 -9.81
CA GLU A 96 -8.08 -13.59 -9.20
C GLU A 96 -7.01 -14.11 -10.16
N TRP A 97 -5.74 -14.03 -9.74
CA TRP A 97 -4.56 -14.33 -10.57
C TRP A 97 -3.78 -15.57 -10.12
N ALA A 98 -4.47 -16.54 -9.52
CA ALA A 98 -3.90 -17.67 -8.78
C ALA A 98 -3.09 -17.25 -7.52
N ALA A 99 -3.50 -16.14 -6.90
CA ALA A 99 -2.85 -15.55 -5.73
C ALA A 99 -3.86 -14.95 -4.73
N GLY A 100 -5.12 -15.39 -4.81
CA GLY A 100 -6.23 -14.89 -3.99
C GLY A 100 -7.02 -13.77 -4.67
N PRO A 101 -8.22 -13.46 -4.16
CA PRO A 101 -9.08 -12.41 -4.71
C PRO A 101 -8.51 -11.01 -4.44
N MET A 102 -8.50 -10.15 -5.45
CA MET A 102 -7.87 -8.84 -5.41
C MET A 102 -8.82 -7.73 -5.84
N ASN A 103 -9.11 -6.80 -4.94
CA ASN A 103 -9.90 -5.59 -5.13
C ASN A 103 -9.41 -4.50 -4.16
N GLN A 104 -8.68 -3.50 -4.67
CA GLN A 104 -8.18 -2.38 -3.86
C GLN A 104 -9.34 -1.57 -3.26
N LYS A 105 -10.38 -1.33 -4.06
CA LYS A 105 -11.55 -0.55 -3.63
C LYS A 105 -12.26 -1.20 -2.45
N ALA A 106 -12.25 -2.54 -2.34
CA ALA A 106 -12.85 -3.23 -1.20
C ALA A 106 -12.20 -2.89 0.15
N TYR A 107 -10.92 -2.52 0.16
CA TYR A 107 -10.26 -2.03 1.37
C TYR A 107 -10.68 -0.60 1.72
N LEU A 108 -10.77 0.28 0.72
CA LEU A 108 -11.21 1.67 0.91
C LEU A 108 -12.67 1.77 1.33
N ASP A 109 -13.52 0.90 0.79
CA ASP A 109 -14.95 0.82 1.13
C ASP A 109 -15.19 0.24 2.54
N SER A 110 -14.15 -0.22 3.24
CA SER A 110 -14.30 -0.83 4.56
C SER A 110 -14.10 0.19 5.68
N PRO A 111 -15.14 0.47 6.51
CA PRO A 111 -14.99 1.33 7.68
C PRO A 111 -13.96 0.80 8.69
N THR A 112 -13.74 -0.51 8.72
CA THR A 112 -12.73 -1.15 9.60
C THR A 112 -11.32 -0.74 9.22
N LEU A 113 -11.07 -0.49 7.92
CA LEU A 113 -9.75 -0.25 7.36
C LEU A 113 -9.50 1.21 7.00
N ASP A 114 -10.44 2.10 7.29
CA ASP A 114 -10.42 3.53 6.97
C ASP A 114 -9.11 4.24 7.38
N ARG A 115 -8.50 3.81 8.50
CA ARG A 115 -7.27 4.42 9.02
C ARG A 115 -5.98 3.82 8.44
N CYS A 116 -6.08 2.80 7.61
CA CYS A 116 -4.92 2.13 7.04
C CYS A 116 -4.28 2.95 5.92
N VAL A 117 -2.96 2.92 5.85
CA VAL A 117 -2.21 3.34 4.67
C VAL A 117 -2.37 2.30 3.56
N MET A 118 -2.61 2.73 2.33
CA MET A 118 -2.70 1.82 1.19
C MET A 118 -1.35 1.68 0.51
N HIS A 119 -0.72 0.53 0.63
CA HIS A 119 0.46 0.17 -0.17
C HIS A 119 -0.01 -0.55 -1.45
N LEU A 120 0.11 0.14 -2.57
CA LEU A 120 -0.39 -0.32 -3.86
C LEU A 120 0.78 -0.67 -4.78
N SER A 121 0.88 -1.95 -5.11
CA SER A 121 1.92 -2.49 -5.99
C SER A 121 1.39 -2.65 -7.41
N ILE A 122 2.10 -2.11 -8.39
CA ILE A 122 1.73 -2.18 -9.82
C ILE A 122 2.58 -3.25 -10.47
N SER A 123 1.97 -4.36 -10.87
CA SER A 123 2.62 -5.41 -11.64
C SER A 123 2.47 -5.16 -13.14
N MET A 124 3.55 -5.34 -13.90
CA MET A 124 3.60 -5.16 -15.35
C MET A 124 3.90 -6.49 -16.06
N GLU A 125 3.22 -7.57 -15.64
CA GLU A 125 3.47 -8.91 -16.19
C GLU A 125 3.28 -8.98 -17.71
N GLY A 126 3.91 -9.99 -18.33
CA GLY A 126 3.74 -10.26 -19.76
C GLY A 126 4.44 -9.28 -20.69
N ASN A 127 5.59 -8.73 -20.26
CA ASN A 127 6.35 -7.67 -20.96
C ASN A 127 5.52 -6.40 -21.16
N SER A 128 4.79 -6.00 -20.13
CA SER A 128 3.94 -4.81 -20.21
C SER A 128 4.69 -3.52 -19.90
N GLU A 129 5.92 -3.61 -19.39
CA GLU A 129 6.80 -2.47 -19.15
C GLU A 129 7.03 -1.64 -20.43
N ASP A 130 7.20 -2.30 -21.58
CA ASP A 130 7.38 -1.62 -22.87
C ASP A 130 6.15 -0.80 -23.26
N LYS A 131 4.95 -1.35 -23.01
CA LYS A 131 3.66 -0.70 -23.29
C LYS A 131 3.35 0.44 -22.32
N VAL A 132 3.88 0.36 -21.10
CA VAL A 132 3.85 1.48 -20.16
C VAL A 132 4.82 2.56 -20.62
N ALA A 133 6.03 2.18 -21.03
CA ALA A 133 7.06 3.12 -21.46
C ALA A 133 6.72 3.87 -22.76
N ASP A 134 6.06 3.22 -23.71
CA ASP A 134 5.67 3.82 -24.99
C ASP A 134 4.32 4.59 -24.95
N GLY A 135 3.63 4.58 -23.80
CA GLY A 135 2.36 5.27 -23.58
C GLY A 135 1.11 4.49 -24.01
N SER A 136 1.26 3.27 -24.52
CA SER A 136 0.12 2.41 -24.89
C SER A 136 -0.81 2.13 -23.70
N TYR A 137 -0.29 2.11 -22.47
CA TYR A 137 -1.04 1.89 -21.24
C TYR A 137 -1.32 3.18 -20.43
N ASP A 138 -1.25 4.37 -21.06
CA ASP A 138 -1.60 5.64 -20.42
C ASP A 138 -3.02 5.69 -19.86
N HIS A 139 -3.97 4.94 -20.45
CA HIS A 139 -5.33 4.84 -19.90
C HIS A 139 -5.36 4.14 -18.54
N LEU A 140 -4.50 3.14 -18.31
CA LEU A 140 -4.38 2.46 -17.03
C LEU A 140 -3.73 3.37 -15.98
N ILE A 141 -2.71 4.13 -16.38
CA ILE A 141 -2.09 5.14 -15.51
C ILE A 141 -3.14 6.19 -15.11
N ARG A 142 -3.92 6.70 -16.07
CA ARG A 142 -4.99 7.67 -15.80
C ARG A 142 -6.03 7.14 -14.84
N GLU A 143 -6.54 5.92 -15.06
CA GLU A 143 -7.51 5.31 -14.14
C GLU A 143 -6.93 5.19 -12.72
N LEU A 144 -5.68 4.76 -12.59
CA LEU A 144 -5.04 4.65 -11.27
C LEU A 144 -4.85 6.02 -10.60
N VAL A 145 -4.40 7.04 -11.35
CA VAL A 145 -4.24 8.40 -10.83
C VAL A 145 -5.60 9.00 -10.42
N ASP A 146 -6.63 8.76 -11.22
CA ASP A 146 -8.01 9.17 -10.91
C ASP A 146 -8.48 8.52 -9.62
N PHE A 147 -8.26 7.21 -9.48
CA PHE A 147 -8.60 6.46 -8.26
C PHE A 147 -7.90 7.02 -7.02
N VAL A 148 -6.59 7.31 -7.08
CA VAL A 148 -5.86 7.88 -5.94
C VAL A 148 -6.35 9.30 -5.62
N ARG A 149 -6.61 10.12 -6.64
CA ARG A 149 -7.11 11.50 -6.46
C ARG A 149 -8.48 11.51 -5.78
N ASP A 150 -9.34 10.57 -6.12
CA ASP A 150 -10.72 10.52 -5.66
C ASP A 150 -10.82 9.99 -4.20
N HIS A 151 -9.71 9.57 -3.58
CA HIS A 151 -9.60 9.13 -2.18
C HIS A 151 -8.52 9.91 -1.40
N PRO A 152 -8.62 11.25 -1.28
CA PRO A 152 -7.58 12.10 -0.72
C PRO A 152 -7.32 11.90 0.79
N GLU A 153 -8.26 11.28 1.49
CA GLU A 153 -8.17 10.95 2.92
C GLU A 153 -7.21 9.80 3.22
N HIS A 154 -6.91 8.94 2.24
CA HIS A 154 -6.02 7.80 2.42
C HIS A 154 -4.62 8.07 1.83
N PRO A 155 -3.53 7.87 2.58
CA PRO A 155 -2.20 7.87 2.02
C PRO A 155 -1.97 6.64 1.14
N PHE A 156 -1.44 6.85 -0.07
CA PHE A 156 -1.01 5.78 -0.96
C PHE A 156 0.52 5.72 -1.04
N LEU A 157 1.09 4.55 -0.75
CA LEU A 157 2.48 4.21 -1.02
C LEU A 157 2.51 3.35 -2.27
N ILE A 158 3.04 3.89 -3.37
CA ILE A 158 3.03 3.20 -4.66
C ILE A 158 4.37 2.48 -4.85
N ARG A 159 4.31 1.19 -5.18
CA ARG A 159 5.45 0.42 -5.71
C ARG A 159 5.22 0.16 -7.20
N ILE A 160 6.07 0.74 -8.03
CA ILE A 160 5.95 0.71 -9.50
C ILE A 160 6.95 -0.31 -10.04
N GLY A 161 6.45 -1.30 -10.80
CA GLY A 161 7.27 -2.38 -11.37
C GLY A 161 7.91 -3.27 -10.31
#